data_AF-K0L0P7-F1
#
_entry.id   AF-K0L0P7-F1
#
_cell.length_a   1.000
_cell.length_b   1.000
_cell.length_c   1.000
_cell.angle_alpha   90.00
_cell.angle_beta   90.00
_cell.angle_gamma   90.00
#
_symmetry.space_group_name_H-M   'P 1'
#
loop_
_entity.id
_entity.type
_entity.pdbx_description
1 polymer ?
#
loop_
_entity_poly.entity_id
_entity_poly.type
_entity_poly.pdbx_seq_one_letter_code
_entity_poly.pdbx_strand_id
1 'polypeptide(L)'
;MQLSSILLQGLLLSSVIASPTGSTTAATPDVSEGSYADNSTEISAAGGNHHLCFEANEGQNCHGKSIGACSKYQQGKGLNSGQAKSYCSFWCSKIRDVYACKDNKKKFNYHPKWGCDGQKYCYMWR
;
A
#
# COMPACT_ATOMS: atom_id res chain seq x y z
N MET A 1 -28.00 -45.86 -35.40
CA MET A 1 -26.96 -45.84 -36.44
C MET A 1 -25.90 -44.83 -36.03
N GLN A 2 -24.64 -45.26 -36.12
CA GLN A 2 -23.37 -44.53 -36.23
C GLN A 2 -23.08 -43.27 -35.39
N LEU A 3 -22.07 -43.44 -34.53
CA LEU A 3 -21.17 -42.45 -33.96
C LEU A 3 -20.38 -41.74 -35.08
N SER A 4 -20.18 -40.43 -34.98
CA SER A 4 -19.16 -39.70 -35.73
C SER A 4 -18.24 -38.97 -34.78
N SER A 5 -17.02 -39.47 -34.69
CA SER A 5 -15.84 -38.89 -34.06
C SER A 5 -15.23 -37.83 -34.97
N ILE A 6 -14.78 -36.69 -34.44
CA ILE A 6 -13.67 -35.92 -35.04
C ILE A 6 -12.74 -35.46 -33.91
N LEU A 7 -11.45 -35.72 -34.13
CA LEU A 7 -10.32 -35.66 -33.22
C LEU A 7 -9.77 -34.24 -33.00
N LEU A 8 -9.20 -34.05 -31.80
CA LEU A 8 -8.15 -33.08 -31.48
C LEU A 8 -7.05 -33.04 -32.55
N GLN A 9 -6.56 -31.83 -32.87
CA GLN A 9 -5.13 -31.45 -32.90
C GLN A 9 -4.97 -30.08 -33.58
N GLY A 10 -4.69 -29.06 -32.79
CA GLY A 10 -4.41 -27.71 -33.27
C GLY A 10 -3.44 -26.99 -32.34
N LEU A 11 -2.38 -27.69 -31.93
CA LEU A 11 -1.27 -27.14 -31.15
C LEU A 11 -0.13 -26.87 -32.14
N LEU A 12 -0.04 -25.65 -32.65
CA LEU A 12 1.17 -25.18 -33.33
C LEU A 12 1.67 -23.94 -32.59
N LEU A 13 2.70 -24.18 -31.77
CA LEU A 13 3.59 -23.20 -31.19
C LEU A 13 4.28 -22.43 -32.31
N SER A 14 4.20 -21.09 -32.28
CA SER A 14 5.17 -20.23 -32.95
C SER A 14 5.78 -19.29 -31.93
N SER A 15 6.97 -19.68 -31.53
CA SER A 15 7.99 -18.95 -30.77
C SER A 15 8.38 -17.64 -31.45
N VAL A 16 8.36 -16.55 -30.70
CA VAL A 16 9.19 -15.37 -30.97
C VAL A 16 10.00 -15.07 -29.71
N ILE A 17 11.25 -15.50 -29.73
CA ILE A 17 12.29 -15.08 -28.77
C ILE A 17 13.03 -13.94 -29.47
N ALA A 18 12.90 -12.73 -28.95
CA ALA A 18 13.75 -11.60 -29.33
C ALA A 18 14.30 -10.99 -28.05
N SER A 19 15.51 -11.40 -27.68
CA SER A 19 16.32 -10.76 -26.65
C SER A 19 17.14 -9.64 -27.28
N PRO A 20 17.18 -8.44 -26.69
CA PRO A 20 18.34 -7.58 -26.78
C PRO A 20 19.17 -7.70 -25.49
N THR A 21 20.40 -8.16 -25.67
CA THR A 21 21.50 -7.96 -24.72
C THR A 21 21.93 -6.50 -24.73
N GLY A 22 22.06 -5.91 -23.56
CA GLY A 22 22.68 -4.59 -23.36
C GLY A 22 23.14 -4.44 -21.92
N SER A 23 24.29 -5.03 -21.60
CA SER A 23 25.02 -4.72 -20.37
C SER A 23 25.82 -3.43 -20.57
N THR A 24 25.51 -2.39 -19.78
CA THR A 24 26.55 -1.48 -19.31
C THR A 24 26.23 -0.96 -17.91
N THR A 25 27.18 -1.24 -17.03
CA THR A 25 27.38 -0.83 -15.64
C THR A 25 27.28 0.69 -15.42
N ALA A 26 26.55 1.12 -14.39
CA ALA A 26 26.94 2.23 -13.51
C ALA A 26 26.07 2.23 -12.23
N ALA A 27 26.75 2.37 -11.09
CA ALA A 27 26.19 2.38 -9.76
C ALA A 27 25.66 3.77 -9.35
N THR A 28 24.49 3.79 -8.67
CA THR A 28 24.03 4.71 -7.59
C THR A 28 24.01 6.25 -7.80
N PRO A 29 23.28 7.05 -6.98
CA PRO A 29 21.96 6.87 -6.35
C PRO A 29 21.04 8.12 -6.51
N ASP A 30 19.86 8.05 -5.89
CA ASP A 30 19.15 9.17 -5.23
C ASP A 30 18.22 10.12 -6.03
N VAL A 31 17.02 10.25 -5.47
CA VAL A 31 16.06 11.37 -5.54
C VAL A 31 15.57 11.84 -6.91
N SER A 32 14.28 11.54 -7.14
CA SER A 32 13.33 12.65 -7.29
C SER A 32 11.97 12.19 -6.76
N GLU A 33 11.73 12.49 -5.49
CA GLU A 33 10.38 12.66 -4.95
C GLU A 33 9.70 13.70 -5.84
N GLY A 34 8.80 13.24 -6.71
CA GLY A 34 8.00 14.13 -7.55
C GLY A 34 7.17 15.01 -6.66
N SER A 35 7.54 16.29 -6.59
CA SER A 35 6.79 17.36 -5.95
C SER A 35 5.37 17.40 -6.52
N TYR A 36 4.42 16.83 -5.78
CA TYR A 36 3.00 17.10 -5.93
C TYR A 36 2.60 18.08 -4.84
N ALA A 37 2.39 19.32 -5.27
CA ALA A 37 2.03 20.45 -4.44
C ALA A 37 0.67 20.25 -3.72
N ASP A 38 0.65 20.67 -2.46
CA ASP A 38 -0.46 21.32 -1.75
C ASP A 38 -1.73 20.52 -1.41
N ASN A 39 -1.63 19.55 -0.50
CA ASN A 39 -2.56 19.44 0.64
C ASN A 39 -1.98 18.56 1.76
N SER A 40 -0.78 18.92 2.25
CA SER A 40 -0.16 18.21 3.37
C SER A 40 -0.89 18.59 4.66
N THR A 41 -2.02 17.94 4.90
CA THR A 41 -2.74 18.11 6.16
C THR A 41 -1.93 17.36 7.21
N GLU A 42 -1.14 18.10 8.00
CA GLU A 42 -0.31 17.57 9.07
C GLU A 42 -1.19 16.82 10.09
N ILE A 43 -1.36 15.52 9.90
CA ILE A 43 -2.00 14.68 10.89
C ILE A 43 -0.90 14.35 11.90
N SER A 44 -0.94 15.03 13.04
CA SER A 44 -0.07 14.82 14.20
C SER A 44 -0.35 13.45 14.86
N ALA A 45 -0.13 12.37 14.12
CA ALA A 45 0.26 11.10 14.71
C ALA A 45 1.72 11.30 15.13
N ALA A 46 1.92 11.63 16.41
CA ALA A 46 3.21 11.93 16.99
C ALA A 46 4.30 10.98 16.47
N GLY A 47 5.43 11.56 16.05
CA GLY A 47 6.58 10.82 15.52
C GLY A 47 6.97 9.68 16.45
N GLY A 48 7.03 8.47 15.91
CA GLY A 48 7.31 7.28 16.70
C GLY A 48 7.52 6.05 15.82
N ASN A 49 8.12 5.02 16.42
CA ASN A 49 8.22 3.71 15.82
C ASN A 49 6.91 2.96 16.03
N HIS A 50 6.14 2.81 14.96
CA HIS A 50 4.91 2.06 14.90
C HIS A 50 5.18 0.59 14.55
N HIS A 51 4.39 -0.29 15.15
CA HIS A 51 4.28 -1.67 14.70
C HIS A 51 3.16 -1.78 13.67
N LEU A 52 3.54 -1.78 12.40
CA LEU A 52 2.64 -1.85 11.25
C LEU A 52 2.49 -3.30 10.79
N CYS A 53 1.85 -4.11 11.63
CA CYS A 53 1.47 -5.48 11.31
C CYS A 53 0.02 -5.72 11.75
N PHE A 54 -0.92 -5.46 10.84
CA PHE A 54 -2.33 -5.64 11.13
C PHE A 54 -3.14 -5.99 9.88
N GLU A 55 -4.18 -6.80 10.08
CA GLU A 55 -5.20 -7.09 9.08
C GLU A 55 -6.21 -5.93 8.97
N ALA A 56 -7.08 -6.00 7.97
CA ALA A 56 -8.08 -4.95 7.73
C ALA A 56 -8.96 -4.75 8.96
N ASN A 57 -9.11 -3.49 9.37
CA ASN A 57 -9.82 -3.02 10.57
C ASN A 57 -9.25 -3.48 11.92
N GLU A 58 -8.08 -4.11 11.94
CA GLU A 58 -7.43 -4.59 13.17
C GLU A 58 -6.27 -3.72 13.63
N GLY A 59 -5.95 -2.66 12.89
CA GLY A 59 -4.91 -1.71 13.30
C GLY A 59 -5.24 -1.05 14.64
N GLN A 60 -4.24 -0.87 15.49
CA GLN A 60 -4.38 -0.30 16.83
C GLN A 60 -5.08 1.08 16.83
N ASN A 61 -4.92 1.84 15.76
CA ASN A 61 -5.49 3.16 15.58
C ASN A 61 -6.81 3.16 14.77
N CYS A 62 -7.31 1.99 14.36
CA CYS A 62 -8.62 1.82 13.74
C CYS A 62 -9.71 1.75 14.82
N HIS A 63 -10.09 2.90 15.38
CA HIS A 63 -11.10 2.95 16.43
C HIS A 63 -12.45 2.40 15.95
N GLY A 64 -13.10 1.56 16.76
CA GLY A 64 -14.36 0.92 16.41
C GLY A 64 -14.28 -0.05 15.22
N LYS A 65 -13.07 -0.47 14.84
CA LYS A 65 -12.80 -1.48 13.78
C LYS A 65 -13.55 -1.21 12.48
N SER A 66 -13.71 0.07 12.13
CA SER A 66 -14.28 0.50 10.86
C SER A 66 -13.84 1.92 10.57
N ILE A 67 -13.73 2.25 9.28
CA ILE A 67 -13.39 3.62 8.84
C ILE A 67 -14.42 4.62 9.37
N GLY A 68 -15.71 4.29 9.31
CA GLY A 68 -16.79 5.18 9.75
C GLY A 68 -16.75 5.50 11.25
N ALA A 69 -16.59 4.48 12.11
CA ALA A 69 -16.47 4.69 13.55
C ALA A 69 -15.18 5.44 13.90
N CYS A 70 -14.07 5.08 13.26
CA CYS A 70 -12.80 5.75 13.43
C CYS A 70 -12.89 7.23 13.02
N SER A 71 -13.47 7.54 11.88
CA SER A 71 -13.53 8.92 11.39
C SER A 71 -14.39 9.80 12.31
N LYS A 72 -15.52 9.30 12.82
CA LYS A 72 -16.32 10.01 13.82
C LYS A 72 -15.52 10.27 15.10
N TYR A 73 -14.81 9.26 15.59
CA TYR A 73 -13.97 9.36 16.77
C TYR A 73 -12.86 10.42 16.59
N GLN A 74 -12.17 10.41 15.45
CA GLN A 74 -11.11 11.37 15.16
C GLN A 74 -11.63 12.79 14.92
N GLN A 75 -12.82 12.94 14.35
CA GLN A 75 -13.49 14.25 14.27
C GLN A 75 -13.81 14.80 15.66
N GLY A 76 -14.23 13.94 16.59
CA GLY A 76 -14.39 14.30 18.00
C GLY A 76 -13.08 14.71 18.70
N LYS A 77 -11.92 14.39 18.10
CA LYS A 77 -10.58 14.82 18.54
C LYS A 77 -10.05 16.06 17.81
N GLY A 78 -10.87 16.68 16.96
CA GLY A 78 -10.51 17.91 16.26
C GLY A 78 -9.89 17.73 14.88
N LEU A 79 -9.81 16.49 14.35
CA LEU A 79 -9.46 16.31 12.93
C LEU A 79 -10.65 16.73 12.06
N ASN A 80 -10.39 17.42 10.95
CA ASN A 80 -11.45 17.66 9.98
C ASN A 80 -11.86 16.35 9.28
N SER A 81 -13.01 16.36 8.59
CA SER A 81 -13.57 15.15 7.96
C SER A 81 -12.61 14.48 6.97
N GLY A 82 -11.89 15.28 6.16
CA GLY A 82 -10.90 14.77 5.20
C GLY A 82 -9.71 14.10 5.90
N GLN A 83 -9.13 14.78 6.88
CA GLN A 83 -8.02 14.24 7.69
C GLN A 83 -8.41 12.96 8.41
N ALA A 84 -9.59 12.95 9.05
CA ALA A 84 -10.11 11.81 9.77
C ALA A 84 -10.34 10.63 8.81
N LYS A 85 -10.82 10.89 7.59
CA LYS A 85 -10.97 9.85 6.57
C LYS A 85 -9.63 9.30 6.11
N SER A 86 -8.65 10.14 5.80
CA SER A 86 -7.30 9.71 5.40
C SER A 86 -6.60 8.89 6.49
N TYR A 87 -6.61 9.40 7.73
CA TYR A 87 -6.05 8.70 8.89
C TYR A 87 -6.71 7.33 9.08
N CYS A 88 -8.04 7.28 9.14
CA CYS A 88 -8.75 6.04 9.43
C CYS A 88 -8.68 5.06 8.27
N SER A 89 -8.64 5.52 7.02
CA SER A 89 -8.45 4.63 5.87
C SER A 89 -7.09 3.96 5.91
N PHE A 90 -6.03 4.68 6.30
CA PHE A 90 -4.70 4.08 6.49
C PHE A 90 -4.70 3.07 7.64
N TRP A 91 -5.12 3.49 8.84
CA TRP A 91 -5.02 2.66 10.04
C TRP A 91 -6.01 1.50 10.11
N CYS A 92 -7.11 1.56 9.34
CA CYS A 92 -8.05 0.44 9.17
C CYS A 92 -7.73 -0.43 7.94
N SER A 93 -6.70 -0.12 7.17
CA SER A 93 -6.29 -0.99 6.04
C SER A 93 -5.41 -2.14 6.51
N LYS A 94 -5.26 -3.15 5.67
CA LYS A 94 -4.26 -4.19 5.89
C LYS A 94 -2.86 -3.64 5.63
N ILE A 95 -1.95 -3.77 6.60
CA ILE A 95 -0.54 -3.39 6.46
C ILE A 95 0.32 -4.49 7.08
N ARG A 96 1.15 -5.13 6.25
CA ARG A 96 2.05 -6.21 6.70
C ARG A 96 3.51 -5.95 6.38
N ASP A 97 3.79 -5.00 5.50
CA ASP A 97 5.10 -4.70 4.97
C ASP A 97 5.24 -3.22 4.58
N VAL A 98 6.48 -2.85 4.27
CA VAL A 98 6.86 -1.48 3.90
C VAL A 98 6.17 -1.01 2.61
N TYR A 99 5.88 -1.91 1.67
CA TYR A 99 5.23 -1.57 0.40
C TYR A 99 3.76 -1.25 0.64
N ALA A 100 3.04 -2.07 1.39
CA ALA A 100 1.66 -1.82 1.80
C ALA A 100 1.53 -0.51 2.59
N CYS A 101 2.52 -0.16 3.42
CA CYS A 101 2.56 1.14 4.08
C CYS A 101 2.65 2.29 3.08
N LYS A 102 3.59 2.24 2.13
CA LYS A 102 3.79 3.30 1.11
C LYS A 102 2.58 3.42 0.19
N ASP A 103 2.06 2.31 -0.29
CA ASP A 103 0.89 2.25 -1.17
C ASP A 103 -0.35 2.81 -0.48
N ASN A 104 -0.61 2.43 0.78
CA ASN A 104 -1.76 2.95 1.52
C ASN A 104 -1.61 4.43 1.85
N LYS A 105 -0.40 4.92 2.19
CA LYS A 105 -0.17 6.36 2.39
C LYS A 105 -0.52 7.16 1.15
N LYS A 106 -0.04 6.72 -0.02
CA LYS A 106 -0.36 7.35 -1.30
C LYS A 106 -1.85 7.27 -1.62
N LYS A 107 -2.42 6.06 -1.53
CA LYS A 107 -3.83 5.79 -1.85
C LYS A 107 -4.80 6.64 -1.03
N PHE A 108 -4.50 6.86 0.24
CA PHE A 108 -5.38 7.58 1.16
C PHE A 108 -4.96 9.03 1.41
N ASN A 109 -3.96 9.54 0.69
CA ASN A 109 -3.40 10.87 0.90
C ASN A 109 -3.01 11.10 2.39
N TYR A 110 -2.40 10.09 3.02
CA TYR A 110 -2.01 10.12 4.43
C TYR A 110 -0.52 10.47 4.55
N HIS A 111 -0.25 11.71 4.97
CA HIS A 111 1.10 12.29 5.07
C HIS A 111 1.47 12.60 6.53
N PRO A 112 1.70 11.58 7.38
CA PRO A 112 2.21 11.82 8.71
C PRO A 112 3.68 12.22 8.67
N LYS A 113 4.19 12.79 9.77
CA LYS A 113 5.60 13.22 9.91
C LYS A 113 6.61 12.06 9.91
N TRP A 114 6.16 10.81 9.94
CA TRP A 114 7.01 9.61 9.98
C TRP A 114 6.99 8.86 8.63
N GLY A 115 8.11 8.22 8.27
CA GLY A 115 8.27 7.40 7.05
C GLY A 115 8.02 5.91 7.28
N CYS A 116 7.74 5.15 6.20
CA CYS A 116 7.47 3.70 6.28
C CYS A 116 8.74 2.85 6.51
N ASP A 117 9.91 3.30 6.07
CA ASP A 117 11.13 2.48 6.07
C ASP A 117 11.71 2.21 7.47
N GLY A 118 11.40 3.06 8.46
CA GLY A 118 11.86 2.90 9.85
C GLY A 118 10.87 2.13 10.76
N GLN A 119 9.77 1.61 10.22
CA GLN A 119 8.70 1.01 11.01
C GLN A 119 8.91 -0.50 11.18
N LYS A 120 8.28 -1.09 12.21
CA LYS A 120 8.35 -2.54 12.45
C LYS A 120 7.19 -3.25 11.77
N TYR A 121 7.48 -4.28 10.98
CA TYR A 121 6.49 -5.05 10.21
C TYR A 121 6.42 -6.52 10.65
N CYS A 122 5.50 -7.30 10.09
CA CYS A 122 5.24 -8.68 10.52
C CYS A 122 6.45 -9.63 10.39
N TYR A 123 7.34 -9.40 9.43
CA TYR A 123 8.49 -10.27 9.14
C TYR A 123 9.80 -9.77 9.74
N MET A 124 9.81 -8.60 10.40
CA MET A 124 10.98 -8.07 11.13
C MET A 124 10.98 -8.47 12.62
N TRP A 125 10.11 -9.39 13.04
CA TRP A 125 10.03 -9.94 14.40
C TRP A 125 10.25 -11.46 14.41
N ARG A 126 11.43 -11.89 13.97
CA ARG A 126 11.96 -13.23 14.23
C ARG A 126 13.30 -13.12 14.92
#